data_AF-A0A6A0AII1-F1
#
_entry.id   AF-A0A6A0AII1-F1
#
_cell.length_a   1.000
_cell.length_b   1.000
_cell.length_c   1.000
_cell.angle_alpha   90.00
_cell.angle_beta   90.00
_cell.angle_gamma   90.00
#
_symmetry.space_group_name_H-M   'P 1'
#
loop_
_entity.id
_entity.type
_entity.pdbx_description
1 polymer ?
#
loop_
_entity_poly.entity_id
_entity_poly.type
_entity_poly.pdbx_seq_one_letter_code
_entity_poly.pdbx_strand_id
1 'polypeptide(L)' 'MGAFKRLKKLLMKMGVLKGRPLLLLANKQDLAGAASPGYLAALLGVSSGSCRGREFSVQGCSAIKGEGVE' A
#
# COMPACT_ATOMS: atom_id res chain seq x y z
N MET A 1 -7.35 -14.80 -2.14
CA MET A 1 -7.97 -13.74 -2.99
C MET A 1 -8.92 -12.77 -2.27
N GLY A 2 -9.66 -13.15 -1.22
CA GLY A 2 -10.69 -12.26 -0.61
C GLY A 2 -10.18 -11.02 0.13
N ALA A 3 -9.04 -11.09 0.82
CA ALA A 3 -8.52 -9.98 1.64
C ALA A 3 -8.12 -8.76 0.79
N PHE A 4 -7.38 -8.97 -0.31
CA PHE A 4 -6.98 -7.91 -1.23
C PHE A 4 -8.17 -7.18 -1.87
N LYS A 5 -9.25 -7.90 -2.16
CA LYS A 5 -10.49 -7.31 -2.69
C LYS A 5 -11.13 -6.33 -1.69
N ARG A 6 -11.12 -6.67 -0.39
CA ARG A 6 -11.62 -5.79 0.68
C ARG A 6 -10.71 -4.58 0.85
N LEU A 7 -9.39 -4.78 0.87
CA LEU A 7 -8.42 -3.69 0.98
C LEU A 7 -8.57 -2.69 -0.18
N LYS A 8 -8.64 -3.17 -1.43
CA LYS A 8 -8.89 -2.33 -2.59
C LYS A 8 -10.21 -1.56 -2.49
N LYS A 9 -11.28 -2.20 -1.99
CA LYS A 9 -12.57 -1.53 -1.75
C LYS A 9 -12.43 -0.42 -0.70
N LEU A 10 -11.72 -0.67 0.39
CA LEU A 10 -11.50 0.30 1.47
C LEU A 10 -10.73 1.52 0.96
N LEU A 11 -9.59 1.29 0.30
CA LEU A 11 -8.75 2.34 -0.27
C LEU A 11 -9.53 3.20 -1.27
N MET A 12 -10.34 2.58 -2.14
CA MET A 12 -10.97 3.30 -3.26
C MET A 12 -12.36 3.87 -2.95
N LYS A 13 -13.10 3.29 -2.00
CA LYS A 13 -14.53 3.59 -1.82
C LYS A 13 -14.91 4.18 -0.45
N MET A 14 -14.01 4.23 0.54
CA MET A 14 -14.34 4.90 1.80
C MET A 14 -14.32 6.43 1.62
N GLY A 15 -15.48 7.05 1.88
CA GLY A 15 -15.64 8.50 1.76
C GLY A 15 -14.69 9.29 2.65
N VAL A 16 -14.38 8.78 3.84
CA VAL A 16 -13.43 9.40 4.78
C VAL A 16 -12.00 9.52 4.24
N LEU A 17 -11.64 8.72 3.21
CA LEU A 17 -10.32 8.77 2.56
C LEU A 17 -10.34 9.58 1.26
N LYS A 18 -11.49 10.10 0.82
CA LYS A 18 -11.63 10.78 -0.48
C LYS A 18 -10.71 12.00 -0.57
N GLY A 19 -9.92 12.07 -1.65
CA GLY A 19 -8.99 13.18 -1.91
C GLY A 19 -7.75 13.25 -1.01
N ARG A 20 -7.57 12.33 -0.06
CA ARG A 20 -6.40 12.30 0.83
C ARG A 20 -5.29 11.41 0.24
N PRO A 21 -4.02 11.84 0.23
CA PRO A 21 -2.91 10.99 -0.16
C PRO A 21 -2.82 9.77 0.78
N LEU A 22 -2.42 8.62 0.25
CA LEU A 22 -2.29 7.38 1.03
C LEU A 22 -0.90 6.78 0.86
N LEU A 23 -0.23 6.56 2.00
CA LEU A 23 0.98 5.75 2.10
C LEU A 23 0.61 4.33 2.52
N LEU A 24 1.01 3.34 1.73
CA LEU A 24 0.92 1.93 2.06
C LEU A 24 2.28 1.42 2.51
N LEU A 25 2.37 1.05 3.78
CA LEU A 25 3.54 0.38 4.34
C LEU A 25 3.49 -1.12 4.05
N ALA A 26 4.32 -1.56 3.11
CA ALA A 26 4.57 -2.97 2.79
C ALA A 26 5.48 -3.58 3.85
N ASN A 27 4.91 -3.76 5.05
CA ASN A 27 5.62 -4.20 6.23
C ASN A 27 6.11 -5.66 6.14
N LYS A 28 7.07 -6.00 7.01
CA LYS A 28 7.72 -7.31 7.17
C LYS A 28 8.70 -7.67 6.06
N GLN A 29 9.36 -6.67 5.45
CA GLN A 29 10.39 -6.92 4.45
C GLN A 29 11.61 -7.70 4.99
N ASP A 30 11.73 -7.81 6.31
CA ASP A 30 12.72 -8.66 6.98
C ASP A 30 12.47 -10.17 6.83
N LEU A 31 11.26 -10.59 6.43
CA LEU A 31 10.91 -12.01 6.29
C LEU A 31 11.25 -12.54 4.90
N ALA A 32 11.79 -13.76 4.86
CA ALA A 32 11.93 -14.51 3.62
C ALA A 32 10.54 -14.72 2.98
N GLY A 33 10.41 -14.36 1.70
CA GLY A 33 9.15 -14.45 0.96
C GLY A 33 8.21 -13.25 1.14
N ALA A 34 8.65 -12.15 1.78
CA ALA A 34 7.90 -10.90 1.79
C ALA A 34 7.61 -10.42 0.37
N ALA A 35 6.36 -10.00 0.13
CA ALA A 35 5.98 -9.43 -1.15
C ALA A 35 6.61 -8.03 -1.31
N SER A 36 7.21 -7.77 -2.47
CA SER A 36 7.85 -6.48 -2.72
C SER A 36 6.79 -5.35 -2.81
N PRO A 37 7.17 -4.10 -2.45
CA PRO A 37 6.29 -2.94 -2.60
C PRO A 37 5.72 -2.79 -4.01
N GLY A 38 6.55 -3.01 -5.05
CA GLY A 38 6.13 -2.93 -6.45
C GLY A 38 5.10 -4.00 -6.84
N TYR A 39 5.25 -5.22 -6.34
CA TYR A 39 4.26 -6.28 -6.56
C TYR A 39 2.91 -5.93 -5.90
N LEU A 40 2.93 -5.43 -4.66
CA LEU A 40 1.71 -5.02 -3.95
C LEU A 40 1.02 -3.83 -4.62
N ALA A 41 1.79 -2.85 -5.11
CA ALA A 41 1.32 -1.72 -5.89
C ALA A 41 0.55 -2.18 -7.14
N ALA A 42 1.14 -3.07 -7.93
CA ALA A 42 0.52 -3.66 -9.12
C ALA A 42 -0.76 -4.43 -8.77
N LEU A 43 -0.71 -5.27 -7.72
CA LEU A 43 -1.85 -6.08 -7.29
C LEU A 43 -3.05 -5.24 -6.83
N LEU A 44 -2.79 -4.12 -6.15
CA LEU A 44 -3.81 -3.19 -5.68
C LEU A 44 -4.28 -2.23 -6.79
N GLY A 45 -3.51 -2.09 -7.87
CA GLY A 45 -3.76 -1.12 -8.94
C GLY A 45 -3.49 0.31 -8.48
N VAL A 46 -2.48 0.49 -7.62
CA VAL A 46 -2.01 1.78 -7.10
C VAL A 46 -0.53 1.90 -7.46
N SER A 47 -0.24 2.47 -8.62
CA SER A 47 1.14 2.81 -8.99
C SER A 47 1.52 4.14 -8.34
N SER A 48 2.82 4.33 -8.10
CA SER A 48 3.38 5.60 -7.64
C SER A 48 2.88 6.76 -8.51
N GLY A 49 2.21 7.73 -7.91
CA GLY A 49 1.57 8.86 -8.61
C GLY A 49 0.07 8.97 -8.33
N SER A 50 -0.68 9.55 -9.27
CA SER A 50 -2.12 9.79 -9.12
C SER A 50 -2.96 8.65 -9.70
N CYS A 51 -3.62 7.88 -8.84
CA CYS A 51 -4.66 6.94 -9.23
C CYS A 51 -6.03 7.56 -8.90
N ARG A 52 -6.84 7.83 -9.94
CA ARG A 52 -8.20 8.39 -9.82
C ARG A 52 -8.27 9.71 -9.04
N GLY A 53 -7.30 10.59 -9.24
CA GLY A 53 -7.26 11.89 -8.56
C GLY A 53 -6.84 11.79 -7.09
N ARG A 54 -6.20 10.69 -6.69
CA ARG A 54 -5.58 10.51 -5.38
C ARG A 54 -4.15 10.05 -5.55
N GLU A 55 -3.26 10.66 -4.78
CA GLU A 55 -1.86 10.23 -4.70
C GLU A 55 -1.71 8.97 -3.84
N PHE A 56 -0.95 8.01 -4.37
CA PHE A 56 -0.56 6.80 -3.66
C PHE A 56 0.95 6.65 -3.66
N SER A 57 1.49 6.22 -2.52
CA SER A 57 2.86 5.72 -2.38
C SER A 57 2.83 4.35 -1.71
N VAL A 58 3.73 3.47 -2.11
CA VAL A 58 3.91 2.15 -1.49
C VAL A 58 5.38 2.02 -1.11
N GLN A 59 5.64 1.85 0.19
CA GLN A 59 6.98 1.85 0.76
C GLN A 59 7.23 0.54 1.50
N GLY A 60 8.36 -0.08 1.23
CA GLY A 60 8.81 -1.25 2.00
C GLY A 60 9.26 -0.83 3.39
N CYS A 61 8.88 -1.60 4.40
CA CYS A 61 9.37 -1.35 5.75
C CYS A 61 9.52 -2.65 6.57
N SER A 62 10.26 -2.55 7.66
CA SER A 62 10.29 -3.53 8.73
C SER A 62 10.05 -2.83 10.05
N ALA A 63 8.82 -2.93 10.57
CA ALA A 63 8.46 -2.29 11.84
C ALA A 63 9.32 -2.77 13.02
N ILE A 64 9.84 -4.01 12.97
CA ILE A 64 10.68 -4.56 14.05
C ILE A 64 12.14 -4.13 13.96
N LYS A 65 12.61 -3.76 12.76
CA LYS A 65 13.97 -3.24 12.55
C LYS A 65 14.01 -1.70 12.52
N GLY A 66 12.86 -1.06 12.34
CA GLY A 66 12.73 0.39 12.17
C GLY A 66 12.93 0.88 10.72
N GLU A 67 13.38 0.02 9.81
CA GLU A 67 13.69 0.39 8.42
C GLU A 67 12.44 0.86 7.65
N GLY A 68 12.52 2.04 7.02
CA GLY A 68 11.49 2.54 6.11
C GLY A 68 10.19 2.99 6.80
N VAL A 69 10.25 3.29 8.10
CA VAL A 69 9.11 3.78 8.89
C VAL A 69 9.20 5.30 9.16
N GLU A 70 10.38 5.89 8.97
CA GLU A 70 10.67 7.32 9.20
C GLU A 70 9.94 8.31 8.28
#